data_AF-A0A399SKJ9-F1
#
_entry.id   AF-A0A399SKJ9-F1
#
_cell.length_a   1.000
_cell.length_b   1.000
_cell.length_c   1.000
_cell.angle_alpha   90.00
_cell.angle_beta   90.00
_cell.angle_gamma   90.00
#
_symmetry.space_group_name_H-M   'P 1'
#
loop_
_entity.id
_entity.type
_entity.pdbx_description
1 polymer ?
#
loop_
_entity_poly.entity_id
_entity_poly.type
_entity_poly.pdbx_seq_one_letter_code
_entity_poly.pdbx_strand_id
1 'polypeptide(L)'
;VAVLRSMPNTPSLVGRGVTGLAAGTRSSADDMALARAVFATVGDVVEVPEERIDALSTISGSGPAYVFLLIEELTRTAEAKGFSPDEARVLVQGTFRGAVELLAASEDEPAELRRRVTSPKGTTERAVEVLQAADLSGLFDRATDAALARARELAAG
;
A
#
# COMPACT_ATOMS: atom_id res chain seq x y z
N VAL A 1 25.60 -13.43 17.57
CA VAL A 1 24.14 -13.20 17.69
C VAL A 1 23.58 -13.20 16.29
N ALA A 2 22.60 -14.07 16.02
CA ALA A 2 21.81 -14.01 14.79
C ALA A 2 20.88 -12.79 14.88
N VAL A 3 20.84 -11.98 13.83
CA VAL A 3 20.06 -10.73 13.78
C VAL A 3 19.40 -10.65 12.42
N LEU A 4 18.14 -10.23 12.39
CA LEU A 4 17.37 -10.05 11.17
C LEU A 4 16.59 -8.74 11.29
N ARG A 5 16.36 -8.09 10.15
CA ARG A 5 15.62 -6.84 10.07
C ARG A 5 14.23 -7.13 9.55
N SER A 6 13.23 -6.64 10.27
CA SER A 6 11.83 -6.71 9.86
C SER A 6 11.28 -5.31 9.64
N MET A 7 10.48 -5.15 8.60
CA MET A 7 9.75 -3.92 8.29
C MET A 7 8.25 -4.22 8.12
N PRO A 8 7.51 -4.39 9.23
CA PRO A 8 6.06 -4.58 9.19
C PRO A 8 5.34 -3.25 8.96
N ASN A 9 4.03 -3.33 8.70
CA ASN A 9 3.17 -2.15 8.61
C ASN A 9 1.91 -2.28 9.49
N THR A 10 1.21 -1.18 9.70
CA THR A 10 0.09 -1.09 10.65
C THR A 10 -1.12 -1.99 10.34
N PRO A 11 -1.45 -2.36 9.08
CA PRO A 11 -2.47 -3.38 8.79
C PRO A 11 -2.23 -4.76 9.43
N SER A 12 -1.04 -5.01 9.99
CA SER A 12 -0.79 -6.19 10.83
C SER A 12 -1.78 -6.32 12.00
N LEU A 13 -2.31 -5.20 12.52
CA LEU A 13 -3.32 -5.16 13.58
C LEU A 13 -4.64 -5.87 13.20
N VAL A 14 -4.92 -6.00 11.90
CA VAL A 14 -6.11 -6.67 11.37
C VAL A 14 -5.76 -7.92 10.55
N GLY A 15 -4.54 -8.45 10.70
CA GLY A 15 -4.09 -9.66 10.00
C GLY A 15 -3.91 -9.47 8.49
N ARG A 16 -3.71 -8.23 8.04
CA ARG A 16 -3.51 -7.85 6.62
C ARG A 16 -2.22 -7.06 6.42
N GLY A 17 -1.24 -7.29 7.28
CA GLY A 17 0.07 -6.66 7.20
C GLY A 17 0.86 -7.11 5.97
N VAL A 18 1.89 -6.34 5.66
CA VAL A 18 2.99 -6.78 4.79
C VAL A 18 4.28 -6.52 5.54
N THR A 19 5.07 -7.57 5.74
CA THR A 19 6.36 -7.49 6.43
C THR A 19 7.50 -7.82 5.49
N GLY A 20 8.41 -6.86 5.30
CA GLY A 20 9.70 -7.13 4.68
C GLY A 20 10.66 -7.79 5.68
N LEU A 21 11.36 -8.84 5.28
CA LEU A 21 12.39 -9.49 6.09
C LEU A 21 13.73 -9.50 5.36
N ALA A 22 14.80 -9.15 6.06
CA ALA A 22 16.18 -9.30 5.59
C ALA A 22 17.04 -10.02 6.63
N ALA A 23 17.81 -11.00 6.16
CA ALA A 23 18.73 -11.77 6.98
C ALA A 23 20.00 -10.96 7.28
N GLY A 24 20.42 -10.93 8.54
CA GLY A 24 21.77 -10.48 8.89
C GLY A 24 22.82 -11.55 8.56
N THR A 25 24.08 -11.14 8.51
CA THR A 25 25.23 -11.99 8.09
C THR A 25 25.48 -13.24 8.93
N ARG A 26 24.85 -13.34 10.11
CA ARG A 26 24.98 -14.45 11.06
C ARG A 26 23.67 -15.22 11.26
N SER A 27 22.65 -14.93 10.46
CA SER A 27 21.34 -15.58 10.55
C SER A 27 21.29 -16.78 9.62
N SER A 28 20.82 -17.90 10.16
CA SER A 28 20.61 -19.14 9.42
C SER A 28 19.29 -19.11 8.63
N ALA A 29 19.11 -20.10 7.76
CA ALA A 29 17.84 -20.32 7.09
C ALA A 29 16.71 -20.64 8.10
N ASP A 30 17.03 -21.33 9.19
CA ASP A 30 16.07 -21.66 10.24
C ASP A 30 15.62 -20.41 11.02
N ASP A 31 16.54 -19.47 11.28
CA ASP A 31 16.20 -18.17 11.89
C ASP A 31 15.23 -17.37 11.00
N MET A 32 15.49 -17.35 9.69
CA MET A 32 14.63 -16.70 8.70
C MET A 32 13.26 -17.39 8.60
N ALA A 33 13.23 -18.71 8.58
CA ALA A 33 11.99 -19.49 8.54
C ALA A 33 11.13 -19.25 9.80
N LEU A 34 11.76 -19.16 10.98
CA LEU A 34 11.08 -18.82 12.22
C LEU A 34 10.48 -17.41 12.17
N ALA A 35 11.26 -16.41 11.77
CA ALA A 35 10.77 -15.04 11.64
C ALA A 35 9.62 -14.94 10.64
N ARG A 36 9.75 -15.61 9.48
CA ARG A 36 8.68 -15.70 8.49
C ARG A 36 7.42 -16.31 9.08
N ALA A 37 7.53 -17.42 9.81
CA ALA A 37 6.36 -18.08 10.42
C ALA A 37 5.64 -17.17 11.41
N VAL A 38 6.39 -16.36 12.19
CA VAL A 38 5.81 -15.38 13.12
C VAL A 38 5.07 -14.27 12.36
N PHE A 39 5.70 -13.63 11.37
CA PHE A 39 5.05 -12.53 10.66
C PHE A 39 3.90 -12.98 9.74
N ALA A 40 3.96 -14.22 9.25
CA ALA A 40 2.87 -14.83 8.48
C ALA A 40 1.56 -14.95 9.27
N THR A 41 1.59 -14.88 10.61
CA THR A 41 0.35 -14.88 11.41
C THR A 41 -0.40 -13.55 11.37
N VAL A 42 0.24 -12.47 10.89
CA VAL A 42 -0.34 -11.11 10.86
C VAL A 42 -0.41 -10.51 9.46
N GLY A 43 -0.02 -11.26 8.43
CA GLY A 43 -0.11 -10.84 7.04
C GLY A 43 0.91 -11.51 6.13
N ASP A 44 1.19 -10.86 5.00
CA ASP A 44 2.12 -11.37 4.01
C ASP A 44 3.57 -11.05 4.39
N VAL A 45 4.48 -11.92 3.96
CA VAL A 45 5.92 -11.79 4.22
C VAL A 45 6.67 -11.81 2.90
N VAL A 46 7.50 -10.79 2.70
CA VAL A 46 8.41 -10.66 1.56
C VAL A 46 9.84 -10.68 2.08
N GLU A 47 10.61 -11.67 1.64
CA GLU A 47 12.04 -11.74 1.94
C GLU A 47 12.81 -10.96 0.88
N VAL A 48 13.67 -10.04 1.33
CA VAL A 48 14.47 -9.17 0.47
C VAL A 48 15.91 -9.08 0.97
N PRO A 49 16.88 -8.77 0.09
CA PRO A 49 18.20 -8.35 0.51
C PRO A 49 18.15 -7.11 1.42
N GLU A 50 19.10 -6.98 2.35
CA GLU A 50 19.15 -5.86 3.31
C GLU A 50 19.14 -4.50 2.61
N GLU A 51 19.85 -4.37 1.48
CA GLU A 51 19.91 -3.12 0.70
C GLU A 51 18.56 -2.68 0.09
N ARG A 52 17.55 -3.57 0.09
CA ARG A 52 16.20 -3.27 -0.39
C ARG A 52 15.20 -3.00 0.74
N ILE A 53 15.54 -3.19 2.01
CA ILE A 53 14.59 -2.97 3.11
C ILE A 53 14.12 -1.53 3.17
N ASP A 54 15.00 -0.55 2.97
CA ASP A 54 14.60 0.86 3.03
C ASP A 54 13.64 1.22 1.90
N ALA A 55 13.89 0.73 0.69
CA ALA A 55 12.98 0.90 -0.45
C ALA A 55 11.65 0.18 -0.21
N LEU A 56 11.66 -1.02 0.37
CA LEU A 56 10.43 -1.73 0.76
C LEU A 56 9.62 -0.91 1.77
N SER A 57 10.29 -0.27 2.74
CA SER A 57 9.65 0.55 3.77
C SER A 57 8.87 1.73 3.17
N THR A 58 9.36 2.35 2.10
CA THR A 58 8.63 3.45 1.44
C THR A 58 7.37 2.97 0.73
N ILE A 59 7.32 1.71 0.31
CA ILE A 59 6.16 1.12 -0.34
C ILE A 59 5.17 0.57 0.69
N SER A 60 5.58 -0.42 1.51
CA SER A 60 4.64 -1.11 2.41
C SER A 60 4.56 -0.48 3.79
N GLY A 61 5.65 0.09 4.31
CA GLY A 61 5.69 0.74 5.62
C GLY A 61 4.92 2.06 5.62
N SER A 62 5.22 2.94 4.65
CA SER A 62 4.51 4.21 4.44
C SER A 62 3.21 4.06 3.64
N GLY A 63 3.05 2.95 2.90
CA GLY A 63 1.88 2.67 2.04
C GLY A 63 0.51 2.91 2.68
N PRO A 64 0.24 2.46 3.92
CA PRO A 64 -1.03 2.73 4.59
C PRO A 64 -1.38 4.22 4.66
N ALA A 65 -0.38 5.09 4.88
CA ALA A 65 -0.61 6.53 4.91
C ALA A 65 -1.06 7.07 3.55
N TYR A 66 -0.52 6.54 2.44
CA TYR A 66 -0.93 6.93 1.09
C TYR A 66 -2.38 6.55 0.82
N VAL A 67 -2.78 5.34 1.25
CA VAL A 67 -4.17 4.86 1.13
C VAL A 67 -5.12 5.72 1.97
N PHE A 68 -4.75 6.02 3.22
CA PHE A 68 -5.57 6.88 4.09
C PHE A 68 -5.73 8.28 3.52
N LEU A 69 -4.68 8.87 2.95
CA LEU A 69 -4.76 10.17 2.30
C LEU A 69 -5.71 10.17 1.09
N LEU A 70 -5.69 9.12 0.26
CA LEU A 70 -6.63 8.98 -0.86
C LEU A 70 -8.09 8.87 -0.38
N ILE A 71 -8.33 8.12 0.70
CA ILE A 71 -9.65 8.00 1.33
C ILE A 71 -10.09 9.35 1.91
N GLU A 72 -9.19 10.07 2.57
CA GLU A 72 -9.46 11.39 3.16
C GLU A 72 -9.89 12.40 2.08
N GLU A 73 -9.12 12.53 1.01
CA GLU A 73 -9.40 13.50 -0.05
C GLU A 73 -10.67 13.14 -0.86
N LEU A 74 -10.94 11.85 -1.07
CA LEU A 74 -12.19 11.43 -1.72
C LEU A 74 -13.40 11.63 -0.80
N THR A 75 -13.25 11.45 0.51
CA THR A 75 -14.31 11.74 1.50
C THR A 75 -14.65 13.23 1.49
N ARG A 76 -13.64 14.11 1.53
CA ARG A 76 -13.82 15.56 1.40
C ARG A 76 -14.56 15.92 0.11
N THR A 77 -14.22 15.25 -0.99
CA THR A 77 -14.89 15.44 -2.29
C THR A 77 -16.35 15.01 -2.26
N ALA A 78 -16.68 13.90 -1.58
CA ALA A 78 -18.06 13.46 -1.41
C ALA A 78 -18.88 14.46 -0.58
N GLU A 79 -18.34 14.93 0.55
CA GLU A 79 -19.01 15.96 1.36
C GLU A 79 -19.25 17.25 0.56
N ALA A 80 -18.26 17.70 -0.24
CA ALA A 80 -18.40 18.85 -1.12
C ALA A 80 -19.46 18.65 -2.23
N LYS A 81 -19.84 17.40 -2.53
CA LYS A 81 -20.93 17.05 -3.45
C LYS A 81 -22.30 16.97 -2.76
N GLY A 82 -22.37 17.28 -1.46
CA GLY A 82 -23.61 17.40 -0.71
C GLY A 82 -23.98 16.16 0.11
N PHE A 83 -23.11 15.16 0.18
CA PHE A 83 -23.32 14.02 1.09
C PHE A 83 -23.02 14.42 2.53
N SER A 84 -23.81 13.91 3.47
CA SER A 84 -23.49 14.03 4.90
C SER A 84 -22.18 13.29 5.23
N PRO A 85 -21.52 13.61 6.35
CA PRO A 85 -20.31 12.91 6.77
C PRO A 85 -20.49 11.39 6.89
N ASP A 86 -21.66 10.94 7.36
CA ASP A 86 -21.97 9.52 7.46
C ASP A 86 -22.16 8.84 6.10
N GLU A 87 -22.84 9.50 5.17
CA GLU A 87 -22.99 9.01 3.80
C GLU A 87 -21.63 8.97 3.08
N ALA A 88 -20.84 10.04 3.18
CA ALA A 88 -19.51 10.12 2.58
C ALA A 88 -18.60 9.01 3.11
N ARG A 89 -18.62 8.76 4.42
CA ARG A 89 -17.88 7.65 5.04
C ARG A 89 -18.29 6.30 4.47
N VAL A 90 -19.59 6.02 4.36
CA VAL A 90 -20.10 4.75 3.81
C VAL A 90 -19.71 4.60 2.33
N LEU A 91 -19.91 5.65 1.53
CA LEU A 91 -19.60 5.65 0.10
C LEU A 91 -18.12 5.40 -0.16
N VAL A 92 -17.24 6.16 0.50
CA VAL A 92 -15.81 6.14 0.21
C VAL A 92 -15.14 4.91 0.83
N GLN A 93 -15.34 4.65 2.13
CA GLN A 93 -14.70 3.49 2.76
C GLN A 93 -15.22 2.18 2.18
N GLY A 94 -16.53 2.10 1.89
CA GLY A 94 -17.13 0.94 1.21
C GLY A 94 -16.56 0.72 -0.18
N THR A 95 -16.34 1.79 -0.95
CA THR A 95 -15.74 1.71 -2.30
C THR A 95 -14.30 1.19 -2.24
N PHE A 96 -13.45 1.77 -1.37
CA PHE A 96 -12.06 1.32 -1.22
C PHE A 96 -11.99 -0.13 -0.75
N ARG A 97 -12.76 -0.49 0.29
CA ARG A 97 -12.82 -1.85 0.81
C ARG A 97 -13.24 -2.84 -0.28
N GLY A 98 -14.36 -2.57 -0.95
CA GLY A 98 -14.90 -3.46 -1.98
C GLY A 98 -13.95 -3.61 -3.17
N ALA A 99 -13.30 -2.53 -3.61
CA ALA A 99 -12.34 -2.59 -4.72
C ALA A 99 -11.09 -3.41 -4.37
N VAL A 100 -10.54 -3.24 -3.16
CA VAL A 100 -9.38 -4.01 -2.70
C VAL A 100 -9.73 -5.47 -2.45
N GLU A 101 -10.88 -5.75 -1.83
CA GLU A 101 -11.37 -7.13 -1.63
C GLU A 101 -11.63 -7.83 -2.97
N LEU A 102 -12.21 -7.11 -3.95
CA LEU A 102 -12.41 -7.64 -5.30
C LEU A 102 -11.08 -7.97 -5.98
N LEU A 103 -10.09 -7.07 -5.90
CA LEU A 103 -8.76 -7.33 -6.45
C LEU A 103 -8.10 -8.53 -5.78
N ALA A 104 -8.17 -8.63 -4.46
CA ALA A 104 -7.58 -9.74 -3.71
C ALA A 104 -8.24 -11.10 -4.01
N ALA A 105 -9.51 -11.10 -4.41
CA ALA A 105 -10.25 -12.31 -4.78
C ALA A 105 -10.19 -12.63 -6.29
N SER A 106 -9.51 -11.79 -7.08
CA SER A 106 -9.47 -11.88 -8.54
C SER A 106 -8.15 -12.46 -9.04
N GLU A 107 -8.19 -13.17 -10.16
CA GLU A 107 -6.99 -13.51 -10.95
C GLU A 107 -6.61 -12.40 -11.94
N ASP A 108 -7.47 -11.40 -12.11
CA ASP A 108 -7.24 -10.27 -13.00
C ASP A 108 -6.34 -9.20 -12.39
N GLU A 109 -5.52 -8.59 -13.24
CA GLU A 109 -4.70 -7.43 -12.91
C GLU A 109 -5.54 -6.17 -12.60
N PRO A 110 -5.03 -5.21 -11.79
CA PRO A 110 -5.74 -3.97 -11.47
C PRO A 110 -6.19 -3.18 -12.70
N ALA A 111 -5.39 -3.17 -13.77
CA ALA A 111 -5.72 -2.48 -15.02
C ALA A 111 -6.94 -3.09 -15.72
N GLU A 112 -7.13 -4.42 -15.62
CA GLU A 112 -8.26 -5.14 -16.16
C GLU A 112 -9.54 -4.85 -15.35
N LEU A 113 -9.46 -4.92 -14.02
CA LEU A 113 -10.59 -4.58 -13.15
C LEU A 113 -11.04 -3.13 -13.36
N ARG A 114 -10.09 -2.18 -13.48
CA ARG A 114 -10.39 -0.79 -13.86
C ARG A 114 -11.09 -0.71 -15.21
N ARG A 115 -10.63 -1.45 -16.23
CA ARG A 115 -11.25 -1.45 -17.56
C ARG A 115 -12.71 -1.91 -17.48
N ARG A 116 -13.00 -2.97 -16.72
CA ARG A 116 -14.36 -3.54 -16.60
C ARG A 116 -15.38 -2.56 -16.03
N VAL A 117 -14.96 -1.64 -15.14
CA VAL A 117 -15.83 -0.58 -14.57
C VAL A 117 -15.79 0.73 -15.36
N THR A 118 -15.02 0.80 -16.45
CA THR A 118 -14.87 1.97 -17.30
C THR A 118 -15.61 1.77 -18.62
N SER A 119 -16.91 2.04 -18.62
CA SER A 119 -17.73 1.95 -19.84
C SER A 119 -17.35 3.06 -20.84
N PRO A 120 -17.20 2.76 -22.14
CA PRO A 120 -16.91 3.76 -23.16
C PRO A 120 -17.93 4.90 -23.17
N LYS A 121 -17.47 6.15 -23.23
CA LYS A 121 -18.28 7.38 -23.15
C LYS A 121 -19.05 7.55 -21.82
N GLY A 122 -18.73 6.75 -20.81
CA GLY A 122 -19.34 6.80 -19.48
C GLY A 122 -18.74 7.87 -18.57
N THR A 123 -19.34 8.05 -17.40
CA THR A 123 -18.85 8.99 -16.37
C THR A 123 -17.49 8.56 -15.81
N THR A 124 -17.27 7.25 -15.62
CA THR A 124 -16.00 6.70 -15.12
C THR A 124 -14.85 6.99 -16.08
N GLU A 125 -15.06 6.87 -17.39
CA GLU A 125 -14.04 7.17 -18.40
C GLU A 125 -13.52 8.60 -18.25
N ARG A 126 -14.44 9.57 -18.15
CA ARG A 126 -14.08 10.99 -17.96
C ARG A 126 -13.33 11.24 -16.66
N ALA A 127 -13.72 10.60 -15.57
CA ALA A 127 -13.02 10.73 -14.31
C ALA A 127 -11.60 10.13 -14.39
N VAL A 128 -11.45 8.94 -14.98
CA VAL A 128 -10.15 8.26 -15.12
C VAL A 128 -9.20 9.04 -16.03
N GLU A 129 -9.69 9.64 -17.13
CA GLU A 129 -8.89 10.50 -18.00
C GLU A 129 -8.25 11.67 -17.21
N VAL A 130 -9.03 12.33 -16.35
CA VAL A 130 -8.53 13.43 -15.49
C VAL A 130 -7.48 12.92 -14.50
N LEU A 131 -7.73 11.78 -13.85
CA LEU A 131 -6.79 11.19 -12.89
C LEU A 131 -5.48 10.75 -13.56
N GLN A 132 -5.54 10.23 -14.79
CA GLN A 132 -4.35 9.86 -15.55
C GLN A 132 -3.54 11.09 -15.99
N ALA A 133 -4.23 12.15 -16.42
CA ALA A 133 -3.58 13.40 -16.80
C ALA A 133 -2.88 14.11 -15.62
N ALA A 134 -3.27 13.79 -14.38
CA ALA A 134 -2.61 14.27 -13.17
C ALA A 134 -1.25 13.60 -12.89
N ASP A 135 -0.82 12.63 -13.71
CA ASP A 135 0.45 11.88 -13.56
C ASP A 135 0.64 11.29 -12.15
N LEU A 136 -0.31 10.43 -11.77
CA LEU A 136 -0.21 9.70 -10.50
C LEU A 136 1.07 8.85 -10.43
N SER A 137 1.57 8.34 -11.56
CA SER A 137 2.81 7.54 -11.58
C SER A 137 4.01 8.35 -11.14
N GLY A 138 4.26 9.50 -11.79
CA GLY A 138 5.37 10.36 -11.40
C GLY A 138 5.18 10.98 -10.02
N LEU A 139 3.93 11.15 -9.56
CA LEU A 139 3.66 11.56 -8.19
C LEU A 139 4.10 10.50 -7.17
N PHE A 140 3.76 9.22 -7.40
CA PHE A 140 4.19 8.13 -6.52
C PHE A 140 5.71 7.96 -6.53
N ASP A 141 6.36 8.07 -7.69
CA ASP A 141 7.83 8.03 -7.79
C ASP A 141 8.46 9.13 -6.92
N ARG A 142 8.04 10.39 -7.10
CA ARG A 142 8.57 11.52 -6.31
C ARG A 142 8.29 11.37 -4.81
N ALA A 143 7.10 10.91 -4.43
CA ALA A 143 6.72 10.76 -3.03
C ALA A 143 7.53 9.66 -2.34
N THR A 144 7.72 8.53 -3.02
CA THR A 144 8.47 7.39 -2.47
C THR A 144 9.99 7.64 -2.48
N ASP A 145 10.51 8.37 -3.47
CA ASP A 145 11.90 8.85 -3.48
C ASP A 145 12.19 9.79 -2.32
N ALA A 146 11.26 10.72 -2.02
CA ALA A 146 11.39 11.61 -0.87
C ALA A 146 11.41 10.82 0.47
N ALA A 147 10.54 9.82 0.60
CA ALA A 147 10.56 8.92 1.76
C ALA A 147 11.86 8.12 1.84
N LEU A 148 12.42 7.66 0.71
CA LEU A 148 13.65 6.89 0.66
C LEU A 148 14.86 7.73 1.03
N ALA A 149 14.94 8.96 0.51
CA ALA A 149 15.96 9.93 0.90
C ALA A 149 15.94 10.13 2.41
N ARG A 150 14.74 10.32 3.00
CA ARG A 150 14.60 10.47 4.44
C ARG A 150 15.00 9.22 5.24
N ALA A 151 14.65 8.03 4.76
CA ALA A 151 15.06 6.79 5.41
C ALA A 151 16.60 6.65 5.47
N ARG A 152 17.28 7.02 4.38
CA ARG A 152 18.75 7.01 4.30
C ARG A 152 19.39 8.04 5.22
N GLU A 153 18.82 9.25 5.32
CA GLU A 153 19.28 10.26 6.28
C GLU A 153 19.20 9.74 7.72
N LEU A 154 18.09 9.07 8.08
CA LEU A 154 17.89 8.51 9.41
C LEU A 154 18.85 7.35 9.72
N ALA A 155 19.23 6.56 8.71
CA ALA A 155 20.18 5.47 8.88
C ALA A 155 21.64 5.95 9.02
N ALA A 156 21.94 7.17 8.54
CA ALA A 156 23.27 7.75 8.59
C ALA A 156 23.56 8.53 9.89
N GLY A 157 22.52 8.84 10.69
CA GLY A 157 22.63 9.54 11.98
C GLY A 157 22.58 8.58 13.16
#